data_AF-A0A1A7PTK4-F1
#
_entry.id   AF-A0A1A7PTK4-F1
#
_cell.length_a   1.000
_cell.length_b   1.000
_cell.length_c   1.000
_cell.angle_alpha   90.00
_cell.angle_beta   90.00
_cell.angle_gamma   90.00
#
_symmetry.space_group_name_H-M   'P 1'
#
loop_
_entity.id
_entity.type
_entity.pdbx_description
1 polymer ?
#
loop_
_entity_poly.entity_id
_entity_poly.type
_entity_poly.pdbx_seq_one_letter_code
_entity_poly.pdbx_strand_id
1 'polypeptide(L)'
;MQQLKNFFLIGLFTLFLAACGDKAADLKTDVNNLRQTLDTALKQENGTTLIQQLESAQSNEDKVKAYNNIISSYQTIIKTINDLKMNTDEAKAVQAKYNEGLTLFVDLMKKSSDLIIHQPSPEEVKAYTELQRKTTQTLDNAEKSLAELQKQVDDTAQKAESK
;
A
#
# COMPACT_ATOMS: atom_id res chain seq x y z
N MET A 1 -32.69 19.16 48.45
CA MET A 1 -31.35 19.34 47.82
C MET A 1 -31.09 18.20 46.84
N GLN A 2 -31.70 18.25 45.65
CA GLN A 2 -31.69 17.12 44.69
C GLN A 2 -31.38 17.61 43.26
N GLN A 3 -30.58 18.67 43.16
CA GLN A 3 -30.19 19.28 41.87
C GLN A 3 -28.67 19.33 41.65
N LEU A 4 -27.85 18.86 42.62
CA LEU A 4 -26.39 18.91 42.48
C LEU A 4 -25.76 17.65 41.85
N LYS A 5 -26.54 16.60 41.55
CA LYS A 5 -26.01 15.33 41.01
C LYS A 5 -26.00 15.26 39.47
N ASN A 6 -26.63 16.20 38.77
CA ASN A 6 -26.67 16.20 37.30
C ASN A 6 -25.59 17.06 36.63
N PHE A 7 -24.80 17.83 37.38
CA PHE A 7 -23.73 18.65 36.77
C PHE A 7 -22.40 17.90 36.57
N PHE A 8 -22.17 16.79 37.28
CA PHE A 8 -20.93 16.03 37.15
C PHE A 8 -20.92 15.04 35.96
N LEU A 9 -22.08 14.78 35.34
CA LEU A 9 -22.20 13.88 34.19
C LEU A 9 -22.10 14.59 32.83
N ILE A 10 -22.16 15.93 32.80
CA ILE A 10 -22.01 16.72 31.56
C ILE A 10 -20.54 17.12 31.31
N GLY A 11 -19.68 17.07 32.34
CA GLY A 11 -18.25 17.40 32.22
C GLY A 11 -17.33 16.30 31.69
N LEU A 12 -17.84 15.07 31.54
CA LEU A 12 -17.01 13.89 31.19
C LEU A 12 -17.08 13.50 29.70
N PHE A 13 -17.94 14.16 28.91
CA PHE A 13 -18.00 13.96 27.45
C PHE A 13 -17.12 14.93 26.64
N THR A 14 -16.60 16.00 27.25
CA THR A 14 -15.71 16.96 26.57
C THR A 14 -14.25 16.55 26.60
N LEU A 15 -13.84 15.66 27.52
CA LEU A 15 -12.46 15.17 27.63
C LEU A 15 -12.09 14.05 26.64
N PHE A 16 -13.06 13.40 26.00
CA PHE A 16 -12.80 12.45 24.91
C PHE A 16 -12.48 13.13 23.56
N LEU A 17 -12.81 14.43 23.42
CA LEU A 17 -12.55 15.17 22.18
C LEU A 17 -11.09 15.65 22.07
N ALA A 18 -10.38 15.81 23.18
CA ALA A 18 -8.98 16.22 23.18
C ALA A 18 -8.02 15.06 22.85
N ALA A 19 -8.31 13.83 23.29
CA ALA A 19 -7.46 12.66 23.04
C ALA A 19 -7.69 12.00 21.66
N CYS A 20 -8.85 12.24 21.02
CA CYS A 20 -9.13 11.77 19.66
C CYS A 20 -8.72 12.77 18.57
N GLY A 21 -8.48 14.03 18.91
CA GLY A 21 -8.07 15.08 17.96
C GLY A 21 -6.72 14.77 17.31
N ASP A 22 -5.73 14.40 18.12
CA ASP A 22 -4.39 14.06 17.66
C ASP A 22 -4.41 12.80 16.78
N LYS A 23 -5.08 11.72 17.22
CA LYS A 23 -5.14 10.48 16.44
C LYS A 23 -5.86 10.64 15.09
N ALA A 24 -6.92 11.43 15.02
CA ALA A 24 -7.64 11.67 13.76
C ALA A 24 -6.84 12.55 12.79
N ALA A 25 -6.13 13.55 13.31
CA ALA A 25 -5.24 14.40 12.51
C ALA A 25 -4.02 13.62 12.00
N ASP A 26 -3.43 12.78 12.86
CA ASP A 26 -2.33 11.87 12.52
C ASP A 26 -2.76 10.87 11.45
N LEU A 27 -3.94 10.25 11.61
CA LEU A 27 -4.47 9.30 10.63
C LEU A 27 -4.65 9.96 9.26
N LYS A 28 -5.24 11.16 9.23
CA LYS A 28 -5.40 11.94 7.99
C LYS A 28 -4.05 12.23 7.35
N THR A 29 -3.05 12.62 8.15
CA THR A 29 -1.70 12.92 7.68
C THR A 29 -1.02 11.68 7.12
N ASP A 30 -1.06 10.57 7.85
CA ASP A 30 -0.48 9.30 7.42
C ASP A 30 -1.10 8.78 6.13
N VAL A 31 -2.44 8.79 6.03
CA VAL A 31 -3.16 8.33 4.82
C VAL A 31 -2.82 9.21 3.62
N ASN A 32 -2.80 10.53 3.79
CA ASN A 32 -2.42 11.46 2.72
C ASN A 32 -0.98 11.25 2.27
N ASN A 33 -0.04 11.10 3.22
CA ASN A 33 1.37 10.85 2.93
C ASN A 33 1.55 9.52 2.19
N LEU A 34 0.94 8.44 2.68
CA LEU A 34 1.01 7.12 2.05
C LEU A 34 0.49 7.18 0.61
N ARG A 35 -0.69 7.76 0.42
CA ARG A 35 -1.30 7.89 -0.91
C ARG A 35 -0.46 8.76 -1.84
N GLN A 36 -0.01 9.92 -1.38
CA GLN A 36 0.81 10.82 -2.19
C GLN A 36 2.13 10.16 -2.59
N THR A 37 2.77 9.42 -1.69
CA THR A 37 4.00 8.69 -1.98
C THR A 37 3.76 7.54 -2.95
N LEU A 38 2.70 6.76 -2.78
CA LEU A 38 2.32 5.72 -3.74
C LEU A 38 2.08 6.31 -5.13
N ASP A 39 1.26 7.36 -5.22
CA ASP A 39 0.97 8.05 -6.47
C ASP A 39 2.24 8.62 -7.10
N THR A 40 3.12 9.23 -6.32
CA THR A 40 4.36 9.83 -6.82
C THR A 40 5.33 8.75 -7.29
N ALA A 41 5.57 7.73 -6.48
CA ALA A 41 6.52 6.66 -6.78
C ALA A 41 6.05 5.84 -8.00
N LEU A 42 4.76 5.50 -8.07
CA LEU A 42 4.18 4.75 -9.20
C LEU A 42 4.00 5.60 -10.46
N LYS A 43 3.86 6.93 -10.37
CA LYS A 43 3.88 7.82 -11.55
C LYS A 43 5.29 8.12 -12.04
N GLN A 44 6.26 8.23 -11.13
CA GLN A 44 7.68 8.35 -11.49
C GLN A 44 8.21 7.06 -12.08
N GLU A 45 7.69 5.92 -11.62
CA GLU A 45 7.83 4.67 -12.31
C GLU A 45 7.17 4.80 -13.69
N ASN A 46 7.99 4.76 -14.72
CA ASN A 46 7.49 4.78 -16.09
C ASN A 46 7.06 3.36 -16.48
N GLY A 47 6.04 2.84 -15.79
CA GLY A 47 5.55 1.46 -15.95
C GLY A 47 5.24 1.12 -17.41
N THR A 48 4.70 2.08 -18.17
CA THR A 48 4.49 1.95 -19.61
C THR A 48 5.78 1.71 -20.37
N THR A 49 6.86 2.46 -20.10
CA THR A 49 8.15 2.24 -20.73
C THR A 49 8.78 0.92 -20.30
N LEU A 50 8.66 0.52 -19.03
CA LEU A 50 9.18 -0.75 -18.54
C LEU A 50 8.48 -1.95 -19.20
N ILE A 51 7.16 -1.88 -19.36
CA ILE A 51 6.37 -2.89 -20.08
C ILE A 51 6.76 -2.89 -21.57
N GLN A 52 6.89 -1.73 -22.21
CA GLN A 52 7.34 -1.63 -23.59
C GLN A 52 8.73 -2.22 -23.81
N GLN A 53 9.67 -2.04 -22.87
CA GLN A 53 10.99 -2.67 -22.93
C GLN A 53 10.88 -4.20 -22.91
N LEU A 54 10.00 -4.74 -22.06
CA LEU A 54 9.76 -6.17 -21.98
C LEU A 54 9.08 -6.71 -23.25
N GLU A 55 8.09 -6.00 -23.80
CA GLU A 55 7.37 -6.37 -25.02
C GLU A 55 8.25 -6.29 -26.28
N SER A 56 9.15 -5.31 -26.34
CA SER A 56 10.06 -5.09 -27.47
C SER A 56 11.31 -5.96 -27.45
N ALA A 57 11.57 -6.68 -26.35
CA ALA A 57 12.73 -7.54 -26.20
C ALA A 57 12.71 -8.73 -27.18
N GLN A 58 13.71 -8.78 -28.07
CA GLN A 58 13.78 -9.77 -29.15
C GLN A 58 14.53 -11.05 -28.76
N SER A 59 15.37 -11.00 -27.73
CA SER A 59 16.14 -12.14 -27.23
C SER A 59 15.81 -12.46 -25.78
N ASN A 60 16.15 -13.68 -25.35
CA ASN A 60 16.04 -14.07 -23.94
C ASN A 60 16.91 -13.17 -23.04
N GLU A 61 18.09 -12.77 -23.50
CA GLU A 61 18.97 -11.84 -22.77
C GLU A 61 18.30 -10.48 -22.58
N ASP A 62 17.65 -9.94 -23.62
CA ASP A 62 16.96 -8.65 -23.54
C ASP A 62 15.75 -8.72 -22.61
N LYS A 63 15.02 -9.84 -22.61
CA LYS A 63 13.90 -10.04 -21.68
C LYS A 63 14.37 -10.10 -20.23
N VAL A 64 15.46 -10.81 -19.95
CA VAL A 64 16.06 -10.86 -18.61
C VAL A 64 16.51 -9.46 -18.17
N LYS A 65 17.12 -8.66 -19.06
CA LYS A 65 17.46 -7.26 -18.78
C LYS A 65 16.22 -6.42 -18.48
N ALA A 66 15.14 -6.55 -19.26
CA ALA A 66 13.89 -5.84 -19.02
C ALA A 66 13.26 -6.21 -17.66
N TYR A 67 13.23 -7.49 -17.29
CA TYR A 67 12.79 -7.93 -15.96
C TYR A 67 13.65 -7.33 -14.84
N ASN A 68 14.97 -7.30 -14.99
CA ASN A 68 15.87 -6.71 -14.00
C ASN A 68 15.65 -5.20 -13.83
N ASN A 69 15.30 -4.48 -14.90
CA ASN A 69 14.92 -3.07 -14.82
C ASN A 69 13.62 -2.88 -14.03
N ILE A 70 12.60 -3.70 -14.29
CA ILE A 70 11.34 -3.71 -13.52
C ILE A 70 11.62 -3.98 -12.05
N ILE A 71 12.37 -5.05 -11.75
CA ILE A 71 12.75 -5.44 -10.38
C ILE A 71 13.43 -4.28 -9.65
N SER A 72 14.43 -3.65 -10.26
CA SER A 72 15.20 -2.56 -9.66
C SER A 72 14.32 -1.33 -9.39
N SER A 73 13.38 -1.05 -10.30
CA SER A 73 12.43 0.05 -10.15
C SER A 73 11.49 -0.19 -8.96
N TYR A 74 10.86 -1.36 -8.89
CA TYR A 74 9.93 -1.69 -7.80
C TYR A 74 10.63 -1.84 -6.45
N GLN A 75 11.89 -2.28 -6.39
CA GLN A 75 12.68 -2.24 -5.16
C GLN A 75 12.89 -0.81 -4.64
N THR A 76 13.03 0.16 -5.54
CA THR A 76 13.13 1.59 -5.17
C THR A 76 11.79 2.11 -4.62
N ILE A 77 10.67 1.69 -5.21
CA ILE A 77 9.32 2.03 -4.74
C ILE A 77 9.09 1.46 -3.33
N ILE A 78 9.40 0.16 -3.13
CA ILE A 78 9.32 -0.52 -1.83
C ILE A 78 10.11 0.26 -0.77
N LYS A 79 11.35 0.65 -1.08
CA LYS A 79 12.18 1.43 -0.16
C LYS A 79 11.51 2.77 0.18
N THR A 80 11.04 3.50 -0.83
CA THR A 80 10.36 4.79 -0.65
C THR A 80 9.14 4.67 0.26
N ILE A 81 8.33 3.62 0.10
CA ILE A 81 7.16 3.36 0.94
C ILE A 81 7.60 3.02 2.38
N ASN A 82 8.62 2.18 2.55
CA ASN A 82 9.11 1.76 3.87
C ASN A 82 9.79 2.91 4.64
N ASP A 83 10.35 3.90 3.94
CA ASP A 83 10.96 5.09 4.54
C ASP A 83 9.90 6.06 5.12
N LEU A 84 8.61 5.87 4.80
CA LEU A 84 7.52 6.65 5.40
C LEU A 84 7.35 6.29 6.88
N LYS A 85 7.45 7.31 7.73
CA LYS A 85 7.12 7.19 9.15
C LYS A 85 5.62 7.40 9.34
N MET A 86 4.92 6.34 9.71
CA MET A 86 3.50 6.36 10.06
C MET A 86 3.33 6.47 11.58
N ASN A 87 2.42 7.34 12.01
CA ASN A 87 2.15 7.58 13.43
C ASN A 87 1.06 6.62 13.95
N THR A 88 0.10 6.28 13.10
CA THR A 88 -1.06 5.44 13.41
C THR A 88 -0.84 3.98 13.01
N ASP A 89 -1.39 3.06 13.82
CA ASP A 89 -1.24 1.62 13.56
C ASP A 89 -2.06 1.17 12.36
N GLU A 90 -3.18 1.84 12.10
CA GLU A 90 -4.03 1.61 10.93
C GLU A 90 -3.25 1.90 9.63
N ALA A 91 -2.55 3.04 9.55
CA ALA A 91 -1.72 3.36 8.39
C ALA A 91 -0.50 2.45 8.26
N LYS A 92 0.16 2.07 9.38
CA LYS A 92 1.25 1.07 9.37
C LYS A 92 0.79 -0.27 8.80
N ALA A 93 -0.42 -0.71 9.15
CA ALA A 93 -0.97 -1.97 8.65
C ALA A 93 -1.19 -1.93 7.13
N VAL A 94 -1.62 -0.80 6.57
CA VAL A 94 -1.77 -0.65 5.10
C VAL A 94 -0.43 -0.51 4.40
N GLN A 95 0.51 0.26 4.97
CA GLN A 95 1.88 0.34 4.49
C GLN A 95 2.52 -1.05 4.41
N ALA A 96 2.33 -1.89 5.44
CA ALA A 96 2.83 -3.27 5.46
C ALA A 96 2.21 -4.14 4.35
N LYS A 97 0.91 -4.00 4.07
CA LYS A 97 0.25 -4.71 2.96
C LYS A 97 0.80 -4.31 1.60
N TYR A 98 1.05 -3.01 1.37
CA TYR A 98 1.71 -2.55 0.15
C TYR A 98 3.13 -3.11 0.03
N ASN A 99 3.91 -3.07 1.11
CA ASN A 99 5.26 -3.62 1.13
C ASN A 99 5.26 -5.13 0.80
N GLU A 100 4.34 -5.90 1.39
CA GLU A 100 4.18 -7.33 1.08
C GLU A 100 3.81 -7.54 -0.40
N GLY A 101 2.78 -6.83 -0.89
CA GLY A 101 2.30 -6.99 -2.26
C GLY A 101 3.37 -6.64 -3.31
N LEU A 102 4.10 -5.54 -3.10
CA LEU A 102 5.18 -5.13 -4.00
C LEU A 102 6.40 -6.07 -3.91
N THR A 103 6.70 -6.62 -2.73
CA THR A 103 7.74 -7.65 -2.59
C THR A 103 7.37 -8.91 -3.36
N LEU A 104 6.12 -9.37 -3.26
CA LEU A 104 5.60 -10.49 -4.04
C LEU A 104 5.62 -10.20 -5.54
N PHE A 105 5.37 -8.96 -5.95
CA PHE A 105 5.51 -8.55 -7.35
C PHE A 105 6.96 -8.65 -7.84
N VAL A 106 7.92 -8.16 -7.05
CA VAL A 106 9.34 -8.31 -7.36
C VAL A 106 9.73 -9.79 -7.48
N ASP A 107 9.27 -10.65 -6.58
CA ASP A 107 9.53 -12.09 -6.64
C ASP A 107 8.87 -12.76 -7.85
N LEU A 108 7.67 -12.30 -8.24
CA LEU A 108 7.02 -12.74 -9.48
C LEU A 108 7.87 -12.39 -10.71
N MET A 109 8.40 -11.16 -10.78
CA MET A 109 9.26 -10.73 -11.88
C MET A 109 10.58 -11.53 -11.94
N LYS A 110 11.18 -11.84 -10.78
CA LYS A 110 12.36 -12.74 -10.72
C LYS A 110 12.02 -14.11 -11.27
N LYS A 111 10.89 -14.69 -10.82
CA LYS A 111 10.46 -16.01 -11.31
C LYS A 111 10.16 -15.99 -12.81
N SER A 112 9.54 -14.92 -13.32
CA SER A 112 9.32 -14.75 -14.77
C SER A 112 10.64 -14.71 -15.54
N SER A 113 11.65 -14.01 -15.01
CA SER A 113 13.00 -13.94 -15.59
C SER A 113 13.67 -15.32 -15.65
N ASP A 114 13.60 -16.07 -14.54
CA ASP A 114 14.18 -17.41 -14.45
C ASP A 114 13.51 -18.40 -15.42
N LEU A 115 12.21 -18.27 -15.68
CA LEU A 115 11.49 -19.17 -16.58
C LEU A 115 11.71 -18.87 -18.08
N ILE A 116 12.46 -17.82 -18.42
CA ILE A 116 12.82 -17.54 -19.83
C ILE A 116 13.96 -18.43 -20.32
N ILE A 117 14.83 -18.88 -19.41
CA ILE A 117 16.06 -19.58 -19.78
C ILE A 117 15.89 -21.09 -19.90
N HIS A 118 14.72 -21.64 -19.56
CA HIS A 118 14.39 -23.06 -19.72
C HIS A 118 12.88 -23.27 -19.90
N GLN A 119 12.50 -24.47 -20.36
CA GLN A 119 11.10 -24.86 -20.39
C GLN A 119 10.60 -25.17 -18.95
N PRO A 120 9.52 -24.53 -18.47
CA PRO A 120 9.05 -24.75 -17.11
C PRO A 120 8.46 -26.16 -16.93
N SER A 121 8.79 -26.78 -15.81
CA SER A 121 8.12 -27.99 -15.32
C SER A 121 6.68 -27.70 -14.86
N PRO A 122 5.79 -28.72 -14.78
CA PRO A 122 4.43 -28.54 -14.24
C PRO A 122 4.40 -27.95 -12.83
N GLU A 123 5.35 -28.33 -11.98
CA GLU A 123 5.51 -27.81 -10.62
C GLU A 123 5.88 -26.33 -10.62
N GLU A 124 6.78 -25.92 -11.52
CA GLU A 124 7.15 -24.50 -11.68
C GLU A 124 6.01 -23.65 -12.21
N VAL A 125 5.22 -24.16 -13.16
CA VAL A 125 4.00 -23.49 -13.64
C VAL A 125 3.02 -23.30 -12.49
N LYS A 126 2.78 -24.35 -11.69
CA LYS A 126 1.88 -24.27 -10.52
C LYS A 126 2.37 -23.25 -9.49
N ALA A 127 3.66 -23.27 -9.16
CA ALA A 127 4.25 -22.32 -8.23
C ALA A 127 4.17 -20.88 -8.74
N TYR A 128 4.41 -20.67 -10.04
CA TYR A 128 4.27 -19.37 -10.69
C TYR A 128 2.83 -18.86 -10.63
N THR A 129 1.84 -19.69 -10.99
CA THR A 129 0.42 -19.29 -10.95
C THR A 129 -0.04 -18.96 -9.54
N GLU A 130 0.41 -19.73 -8.53
CA GLU A 130 0.08 -19.43 -7.13
C GLU A 130 0.72 -18.13 -6.65
N LEU A 131 1.99 -17.88 -7.02
CA LEU A 131 2.66 -16.62 -6.74
C LEU A 131 1.92 -15.46 -7.39
N GLN A 132 1.56 -15.56 -8.67
CA GLN A 132 0.78 -14.55 -9.39
C GLN A 132 -0.54 -14.26 -8.68
N ARG A 133 -1.30 -15.31 -8.32
CA ARG A 133 -2.58 -15.18 -7.60
C ARG A 133 -2.39 -14.46 -6.27
N LYS A 134 -1.36 -14.85 -5.49
CA LYS A 134 -1.06 -14.24 -4.20
C LYS A 134 -0.67 -12.77 -4.37
N THR A 135 0.21 -12.45 -5.32
CA THR A 135 0.62 -11.06 -5.62
C THR A 135 -0.59 -10.18 -5.92
N THR A 136 -1.46 -10.62 -6.85
CA THR A 136 -2.66 -9.87 -7.22
C THR A 136 -3.60 -9.68 -6.03
N GLN A 137 -3.85 -10.75 -5.26
CA GLN A 137 -4.72 -10.68 -4.09
C GLN A 137 -4.18 -9.72 -3.02
N THR A 138 -2.88 -9.76 -2.74
CA THR A 138 -2.26 -8.91 -1.71
C THR A 138 -2.31 -7.44 -2.12
N LEU A 139 -2.02 -7.12 -3.38
CA LEU A 139 -2.10 -5.74 -3.88
C LEU A 139 -3.54 -5.21 -3.89
N ASP A 140 -4.51 -5.99 -4.36
CA ASP A 140 -5.94 -5.62 -4.32
C ASP A 140 -6.43 -5.40 -2.86
N ASN A 141 -6.00 -6.25 -1.93
CA ASN A 141 -6.29 -6.05 -0.51
C ASN A 141 -5.66 -4.79 0.06
N ALA A 142 -4.43 -4.44 -0.37
CA ALA A 142 -3.75 -3.23 0.05
C ALA A 142 -4.49 -1.97 -0.44
N GLU A 143 -4.89 -1.96 -1.72
CA GLU A 143 -5.68 -0.87 -2.33
C GLU A 143 -7.03 -0.69 -1.64
N LYS A 144 -7.77 -1.77 -1.42
CA LYS A 144 -9.04 -1.73 -0.68
C LYS A 144 -8.86 -1.18 0.73
N SER A 145 -7.82 -1.62 1.43
CA SER A 145 -7.54 -1.15 2.80
C SER A 145 -7.21 0.34 2.82
N LEU A 146 -6.47 0.85 1.83
CA LEU A 146 -6.19 2.28 1.69
C LEU A 146 -7.46 3.09 1.39
N ALA A 147 -8.32 2.58 0.51
CA ALA A 147 -9.60 3.22 0.18
C ALA A 147 -10.54 3.27 1.39
N GLU A 148 -10.60 2.20 2.18
CA GLU A 148 -11.36 2.15 3.44
C GLU A 148 -10.84 3.17 4.47
N LEU A 149 -9.52 3.28 4.60
CA LEU A 149 -8.87 4.26 5.47
C LEU A 149 -9.13 5.71 5.04
N GLN A 150 -9.07 5.98 3.73
CA GLN A 150 -9.43 7.29 3.19
C GLN A 150 -10.88 7.63 3.52
N LYS A 151 -11.80 6.68 3.32
CA LYS A 151 -13.21 6.88 3.66
C LYS A 151 -13.40 7.17 5.15
N GLN A 152 -12.68 6.47 6.03
CA GLN A 152 -12.72 6.73 7.47
C GLN A 152 -12.26 8.15 7.83
N VAL A 153 -11.21 8.64 7.17
CA VAL A 153 -10.72 10.01 7.32
C VAL A 153 -11.78 11.02 6.87
N ASP A 154 -12.42 10.78 5.72
CA ASP A 154 -13.41 11.68 5.14
C ASP A 154 -14.70 11.74 5.98
N ASP A 155 -15.21 10.58 6.42
CA ASP A 155 -16.39 10.45 7.29
C ASP A 155 -16.16 11.14 8.66
N THR A 156 -14.93 11.12 9.15
CA THR A 156 -14.56 11.78 10.42
C THR A 156 -14.52 13.30 10.25
N ALA A 157 -14.05 13.81 9.10
CA ALA A 157 -14.04 15.24 8.80
C ALA A 157 -15.46 15.80 8.69
N GLN A 158 -16.38 15.13 7.99
CA GLN A 158 -17.77 15.58 7.82
C GLN A 158 -18.54 15.67 9.16
N LYS A 159 -18.28 14.73 10.09
CA LYS A 159 -18.89 14.75 11.42
C LYS A 159 -18.36 15.89 12.31
N ALA A 160 -17.17 16.41 12.03
CA ALA A 160 -16.60 17.56 12.74
C ALA A 160 -17.18 18.89 12.25
N GLU A 161 -17.53 19.00 10.97
CA GLU A 161 -18.12 20.21 10.36
C GLU A 161 -19.63 20.37 10.61
N SER A 162 -20.32 19.27 10.96
CA SER A 162 -21.76 19.26 11.23
C SER A 162 -22.13 19.53 12.71
N LYS A 163 -21.15 19.90 13.54
CA LYS A 163 -21.30 20.24 14.97
C LYS A 163 -21.00 21.71 15.21
#